data_AF-A0A7Y5QJ31-F1
#
_entry.id   AF-A0A7Y5QJ31-F1
#
_cell.length_a   1.000
_cell.length_b   1.000
_cell.length_c   1.000
_cell.angle_alpha   90.00
_cell.angle_beta   90.00
_cell.angle_gamma   90.00
#
_symmetry.space_group_name_H-M   'P 1'
#
loop_
_entity.id
_entity.type
_entity.pdbx_description
1 polymer ?
#
loop_
_entity_poly.entity_id
_entity_poly.type
_entity_poly.pdbx_seq_one_letter_code
_entity_poly.pdbx_strand_id
1 'polypeptide(L)'
;TEKVYKPDEDQIAIEMADELRGKAAYFHSEWKVLERGCWARRDTAEMRSYVRKHLRRWRERGVTVTQQRIRAITALLEDDLHIADRQIMERWDEQKRYINLRNGLFNLETMELEAHRPEMYFTTQLDFDYDPDAYASIWRRYLNSSLVDENGVTDNALVTLVMEALGYSLTARTDLKASFWLVGERDSGKSTMIAFLKLFMGDLHGTIDLNQLGTNRFLLGNMVGKRVVTFTEAESNTVLPDALYKALVGGSDEIYADVKNRDPIVFRPTAKIWWAMNGMPRITDRSGATTRRIYIIPFNRSIPESKRIPNLEQKLYQERAGIFNALIEHYWRVIRGGGFSPCAQAENRRRDYIMDNDTEATYLAERAELHESYQIQSTLLYTDYRTWCEAYGFKPKNLNQIAVEWRRLGLQRHKSDGVSVWNGLRLRK
;
A
#
# COMPACT_ATOMS: atom_id res chain seq x y z
N THR A 1 34.94 57.83 -11.50
CA THR A 1 33.73 57.21 -10.92
C THR A 1 33.59 55.84 -11.52
N GLU A 2 34.03 54.80 -10.80
CA GLU A 2 33.73 53.42 -11.21
C GLU A 2 32.20 53.27 -11.25
N LYS A 3 31.65 52.95 -12.43
CA LYS A 3 30.24 52.61 -12.55
C LYS A 3 30.01 51.39 -11.68
N VAL A 4 29.22 51.55 -10.62
CA VAL A 4 28.71 50.41 -9.84
C VAL A 4 27.98 49.50 -10.81
N TYR A 5 28.60 48.35 -11.12
CA TYR A 5 28.05 47.37 -12.03
C TYR A 5 26.74 46.82 -11.43
N LYS A 6 25.63 47.03 -12.14
CA LYS A 6 24.32 46.54 -11.77
C LYS A 6 24.05 45.25 -12.54
N PRO A 7 24.06 44.08 -11.89
CA PRO A 7 23.77 42.82 -12.57
C PRO A 7 22.32 42.76 -13.02
N ASP A 8 22.08 42.06 -14.11
CA ASP A 8 20.74 41.70 -14.57
C ASP A 8 20.19 40.48 -13.82
N GLU A 9 18.96 40.08 -14.15
CA GLU A 9 18.31 38.92 -13.56
C GLU A 9 19.06 37.61 -13.80
N ASP A 10 19.68 37.44 -14.97
CA ASP A 10 20.38 36.22 -15.38
C ASP A 10 21.66 36.01 -14.59
N GLN A 11 22.49 37.05 -14.49
CA GLN A 11 23.72 37.04 -13.69
C GLN A 11 23.44 36.69 -12.22
N ILE A 12 22.36 37.24 -11.64
CA ILE A 12 21.97 36.92 -10.26
C ILE A 12 21.46 35.49 -10.15
N ALA A 13 20.69 35.01 -11.14
CA ALA A 13 20.19 33.64 -11.16
C ALA A 13 21.33 32.61 -11.22
N ILE A 14 22.34 32.83 -12.06
CA ILE A 14 23.52 31.96 -12.16
C ILE A 14 24.26 31.87 -10.82
N GLU A 15 24.54 33.01 -10.18
CA GLU A 15 25.24 33.03 -8.88
C GLU A 15 24.42 32.31 -7.80
N MET A 16 23.10 32.54 -7.79
CA MET A 16 22.20 31.84 -6.88
C MET A 16 22.10 30.34 -7.17
N ALA A 17 22.09 29.93 -8.44
CA ALA A 17 22.06 28.54 -8.86
C ALA A 17 23.31 27.82 -8.38
N ASP A 18 24.49 28.45 -8.48
CA ASP A 18 25.74 27.90 -7.98
C ASP A 18 25.76 27.76 -6.45
N GLU A 19 25.20 28.72 -5.70
CA GLU A 19 25.03 28.58 -4.24
C GLU A 19 24.11 27.41 -3.85
N LEU A 20 23.07 27.19 -4.65
CA LEU A 20 22.01 26.20 -4.44
C LEU A 20 22.33 24.83 -5.03
N ARG A 21 23.34 24.72 -5.90
CA ARG A 21 23.70 23.47 -6.58
C ARG A 21 24.01 22.39 -5.55
N GLY A 22 23.32 21.25 -5.67
CA GLY A 22 23.41 20.14 -4.72
C GLY A 22 22.64 20.33 -3.41
N LYS A 23 21.98 21.47 -3.19
CA LYS A 23 21.11 21.76 -2.03
C LYS A 23 19.65 21.95 -2.43
N ALA A 24 19.38 22.50 -3.61
CA ALA A 24 18.05 22.63 -4.18
C ALA A 24 18.03 22.11 -5.61
N ALA A 25 16.87 21.62 -6.04
CA ALA A 25 16.62 21.09 -7.37
C ALA A 25 15.16 21.31 -7.77
N TYR A 26 14.89 21.37 -9.07
CA TYR A 26 13.55 21.45 -9.63
C TYR A 26 13.27 20.24 -10.51
N PHE A 27 12.37 19.35 -10.08
CA PHE A 27 12.00 18.16 -10.85
C PHE A 27 10.59 17.67 -10.49
N HIS A 28 9.95 16.90 -11.37
CA HIS A 28 8.51 16.60 -11.27
C HIS A 28 7.65 17.86 -11.08
N SER A 29 8.04 18.97 -11.71
CA SER A 29 7.37 20.28 -11.62
C SER A 29 7.22 20.83 -10.19
N GLU A 30 8.17 20.50 -9.32
CA GLU A 30 8.18 20.90 -7.92
C GLU A 30 9.59 21.21 -7.43
N TRP A 31 9.70 22.30 -6.66
CA TRP A 31 10.91 22.64 -5.93
C TRP A 31 11.19 21.62 -4.84
N LYS A 32 12.46 21.22 -4.72
CA LYS A 32 12.92 20.32 -3.69
C LYS A 32 14.23 20.81 -3.08
N VAL A 33 14.38 20.60 -1.78
CA VAL A 33 15.59 20.92 -1.03
C VAL A 33 16.11 19.66 -0.37
N LEU A 34 17.42 19.46 -0.44
CA LEU A 34 18.10 18.32 0.14
C LEU A 34 18.21 18.51 1.66
N GLU A 35 17.53 17.63 2.41
CA GLU A 35 17.49 17.63 3.86
C GLU A 35 17.83 16.22 4.34
N ARG A 36 18.96 16.07 5.04
CA ARG A 36 19.41 14.79 5.62
C ARG A 36 19.36 13.61 4.61
N GLY A 37 19.75 13.84 3.36
CA GLY A 37 19.76 12.80 2.32
C GLY A 37 18.43 12.58 1.58
N CYS A 38 17.41 13.40 1.83
CA CYS A 38 16.12 13.35 1.17
C CYS A 38 15.79 14.66 0.47
N TRP A 39 15.29 14.60 -0.76
CA TRP A 39 14.80 15.76 -1.52
C TRP A 39 13.37 16.10 -1.13
N ALA A 40 13.23 16.89 -0.08
CA ALA A 40 11.95 17.31 0.48
C ALA A 40 11.29 18.38 -0.38
N ARG A 41 9.97 18.26 -0.60
CA ARG A 41 9.19 19.24 -1.36
C ARG A 41 9.21 20.60 -0.68
N ARG A 42 9.35 21.66 -1.48
CA ARG A 42 9.25 23.06 -1.07
C ARG A 42 8.25 23.79 -1.96
N ASP A 43 7.46 24.69 -1.39
CA ASP A 43 6.53 25.51 -2.16
C ASP A 43 7.31 26.57 -2.95
N THR A 44 6.87 26.86 -4.18
CA THR A 44 7.33 28.01 -4.97
C THR A 44 7.26 29.33 -4.19
N ALA A 45 6.28 29.50 -3.28
CA ALA A 45 6.21 30.67 -2.41
C ALA A 45 7.43 30.78 -1.45
N GLU A 46 7.93 29.66 -0.92
CA GLU A 46 9.14 29.63 -0.10
C GLU A 46 10.37 30.00 -0.94
N MET A 47 10.48 29.47 -2.15
CA MET A 47 11.57 29.82 -3.08
C MET A 47 11.54 31.29 -3.47
N ARG A 48 10.36 31.86 -3.75
CA ARG A 48 10.22 33.31 -3.99
C ARG A 48 10.62 34.16 -2.79
N SER A 49 10.34 33.66 -1.57
CA SER A 49 10.79 34.31 -0.33
C SER A 49 12.31 34.25 -0.17
N TYR A 50 12.93 33.13 -0.51
CA TYR A 50 14.39 32.98 -0.56
C TYR A 50 15.02 33.94 -1.57
N VAL A 51 14.53 33.97 -2.81
CA VAL A 51 14.97 34.89 -3.87
C VAL A 51 14.85 36.35 -3.42
N ARG A 52 13.71 36.72 -2.82
CA ARG A 52 13.51 38.07 -2.27
C ARG A 52 14.56 38.43 -1.22
N LYS A 53 14.89 37.52 -0.31
CA LYS A 53 15.92 37.75 0.73
C LYS A 53 17.30 37.88 0.10
N HIS A 54 17.63 37.02 -0.86
CA HIS A 54 18.91 37.07 -1.57
C HIS A 54 19.07 38.40 -2.33
N LEU A 55 18.05 38.83 -3.08
CA LEU A 55 18.06 40.12 -3.81
C LEU A 55 18.29 41.35 -2.93
N ARG A 56 17.98 41.29 -1.63
CA ARG A 56 18.25 42.44 -0.72
C ARG A 56 19.74 42.71 -0.57
N ARG A 57 20.60 41.71 -0.71
CA ARG A 57 22.07 41.86 -0.68
C ARG A 57 22.59 42.71 -1.85
N TRP A 58 21.85 42.72 -2.95
CA TRP A 58 22.20 43.42 -4.18
C TRP A 58 21.72 44.87 -4.23
N ARG A 59 21.04 45.36 -3.18
CA ARG A 59 20.57 46.76 -3.11
C ARG A 59 21.71 47.76 -3.19
N GLU A 60 22.85 47.46 -2.57
CA GLU A 60 24.06 48.30 -2.59
C GLU A 60 24.64 48.42 -4.01
N ARG A 61 24.38 47.43 -4.87
CA ARG A 61 24.76 47.41 -6.30
C ARG A 61 23.67 47.98 -7.23
N GLY A 62 22.66 48.68 -6.67
CA GLY A 62 21.60 49.34 -7.44
C GLY A 62 20.48 48.41 -7.95
N VAL A 63 20.40 47.17 -7.47
CA VAL A 63 19.33 46.22 -7.82
C VAL A 63 18.06 46.53 -7.05
N THR A 64 16.94 46.67 -7.78
CA THR A 64 15.61 46.92 -7.20
C THR A 64 14.88 45.61 -6.95
N VAL A 65 14.26 45.48 -5.77
CA VAL A 65 13.53 44.26 -5.39
C VAL A 65 12.05 44.41 -5.76
N THR A 66 11.66 43.93 -6.94
CA THR A 66 10.27 43.96 -7.43
C THR A 66 9.69 42.55 -7.54
N GLN A 67 8.35 42.44 -7.55
CA GLN A 67 7.69 41.14 -7.74
C GLN A 67 7.99 40.52 -9.11
N GLN A 68 8.09 41.35 -10.15
CA GLN A 68 8.45 40.91 -11.50
C GLN A 68 9.86 40.31 -11.52
N ARG A 69 10.84 40.98 -10.89
CA ARG A 69 12.23 40.48 -10.81
C ARG A 69 12.32 39.17 -10.03
N ILE A 70 11.60 39.06 -8.90
CA ILE A 70 11.55 37.82 -8.13
C ILE A 70 11.01 36.66 -8.98
N ARG A 71 9.93 36.89 -9.73
CA ARG A 71 9.36 35.86 -10.61
C ARG A 71 10.30 35.46 -11.74
N ALA A 72 10.95 36.43 -12.38
CA ALA A 72 11.92 36.18 -13.45
C ALA A 72 13.10 35.34 -12.96
N ILE A 73 13.72 35.73 -11.85
CA ILE A 73 14.83 34.97 -11.26
C ILE A 73 14.37 33.60 -10.78
N THR A 74 13.16 33.48 -10.22
CA THR A 74 12.63 32.15 -9.83
C THR A 74 12.49 31.24 -11.05
N ALA A 75 12.00 31.74 -12.19
CA ALA A 75 11.87 30.96 -13.42
C ALA A 75 13.24 30.54 -13.98
N LEU A 76 14.22 31.45 -14.00
CA LEU A 76 15.59 31.13 -14.41
C LEU A 76 16.21 30.05 -13.50
N LEU A 77 15.97 30.13 -12.18
CA LEU A 77 16.41 29.09 -11.25
C LEU A 77 15.69 27.75 -11.47
N GLU A 78 14.41 27.75 -11.90
CA GLU A 78 13.70 26.51 -12.27
C GLU A 78 14.42 25.81 -13.42
N ASP A 79 14.89 26.58 -14.41
CA ASP A 79 15.65 26.07 -15.56
C ASP A 79 17.07 25.63 -15.17
N ASP A 80 17.82 26.46 -14.44
CA ASP A 80 19.22 26.20 -14.07
C ASP A 80 19.39 25.04 -13.07
N LEU A 81 18.39 24.82 -12.21
CA LEU A 81 18.37 23.74 -11.22
C LEU A 81 17.47 22.58 -11.66
N HIS A 82 17.05 22.56 -12.93
CA HIS A 82 16.21 21.50 -13.44
C HIS A 82 16.95 20.16 -13.46
N ILE A 83 16.29 19.12 -12.96
CA ILE A 83 16.72 17.74 -13.12
C ILE A 83 15.68 17.02 -13.96
N ALA A 84 16.08 16.56 -15.13
CA ALA A 84 15.18 15.88 -16.04
C ALA A 84 14.68 14.57 -15.43
N ASP A 85 13.39 14.28 -15.57
CA ASP A 85 12.76 13.07 -15.04
C ASP A 85 13.47 11.80 -15.53
N ARG A 86 13.98 11.80 -16.78
CA ARG A 86 14.78 10.69 -17.33
C ARG A 86 16.02 10.38 -16.48
N GLN A 87 16.75 11.41 -16.04
CA GLN A 87 17.95 11.24 -15.21
C GLN A 87 17.61 10.63 -13.84
N ILE A 88 16.43 10.96 -13.30
CA ILE A 88 15.92 10.37 -12.06
C ILE A 88 15.52 8.90 -12.30
N MET A 89 14.84 8.62 -13.40
CA MET A 89 14.41 7.27 -13.76
C MET A 89 15.58 6.32 -13.99
N GLU A 90 16.72 6.81 -14.51
CA GLU A 90 17.96 6.02 -14.67
C GLU A 90 18.49 5.50 -13.32
N ARG A 91 18.14 6.13 -12.19
CA ARG A 91 18.52 5.69 -10.84
C ARG A 91 17.52 4.74 -10.20
N TRP A 92 16.35 4.52 -10.81
CA TRP A 92 15.25 3.78 -10.17
C TRP A 92 15.61 2.35 -9.79
N ASP A 93 16.33 1.62 -10.65
CA ASP A 93 16.73 0.25 -10.35
C ASP A 93 17.80 0.17 -9.26
N GLU A 94 18.68 1.16 -9.19
CA GLU A 94 19.67 1.28 -8.11
C GLU A 94 18.97 1.65 -6.79
N GLN A 95 18.01 2.59 -6.80
CA GLN A 95 17.26 3.00 -5.60
C GLN A 95 16.57 1.83 -4.90
N LYS A 96 16.11 0.81 -5.65
CA LYS A 96 15.45 -0.38 -5.09
C LYS A 96 16.34 -1.17 -4.12
N ARG A 97 17.66 -1.00 -4.21
CA ARG A 97 18.63 -1.65 -3.32
C ARG A 97 18.76 -0.95 -1.98
N TYR A 98 18.20 0.23 -1.82
CA TYR A 98 18.39 1.05 -0.62
C TYR A 98 17.07 1.38 0.07
N ILE A 99 17.15 1.50 1.39
CA ILE A 99 16.17 2.22 2.19
C ILE A 99 16.81 3.51 2.67
N ASN A 100 16.20 4.64 2.34
CA ASN A 100 16.65 5.94 2.79
C ASN A 100 16.26 6.14 4.26
N LEU A 101 17.25 6.27 5.14
CA LEU A 101 17.13 6.53 6.57
C LEU A 101 17.77 7.87 6.91
N ARG A 102 17.42 8.47 8.04
CA ARG A 102 17.90 9.81 8.40
C ARG A 102 19.43 9.95 8.42
N ASN A 103 20.14 8.90 8.83
CA ASN A 103 21.61 8.87 8.91
C ASN A 103 22.33 8.20 7.73
N GLY A 104 21.62 7.71 6.70
CA GLY A 104 22.27 7.13 5.52
C GLY A 104 21.34 6.33 4.62
N LEU A 105 21.93 5.71 3.60
CA LEU A 105 21.26 4.77 2.71
C LEU A 105 21.55 3.35 3.20
N PHE A 106 20.55 2.67 3.74
CA PHE A 106 20.72 1.28 4.17
C PHE A 106 20.66 0.36 2.95
N ASN A 107 21.78 -0.29 2.63
CA ASN A 107 21.90 -1.18 1.50
C ASN A 107 21.30 -2.55 1.83
N LEU A 108 20.25 -2.92 1.11
CA LEU A 108 19.53 -4.17 1.29
C LEU A 108 20.33 -5.39 0.84
N GLU A 109 21.37 -5.25 0.01
CA GLU A 109 22.23 -6.34 -0.45
C GLU A 109 23.38 -6.63 0.53
N THR A 110 24.08 -5.57 0.98
CA THR A 110 25.23 -5.70 1.89
C THR A 110 24.83 -5.70 3.37
N MET A 111 23.63 -5.23 3.70
CA MET A 111 23.15 -5.02 5.09
C MET A 111 23.93 -3.94 5.85
N GLU A 112 24.50 -2.99 5.13
CA GLU A 112 25.32 -1.92 5.69
C GLU A 112 24.69 -0.55 5.46
N LEU A 113 24.94 0.38 6.39
CA LEU A 113 24.57 1.77 6.23
C LEU A 113 25.66 2.51 5.45
N GLU A 114 25.29 3.05 4.29
CA GLU A 114 26.16 3.86 3.46
C GLU A 114 25.86 5.35 3.62
N ALA A 115 26.83 6.19 3.24
CA ALA A 115 26.63 7.63 3.20
C ALA A 115 25.52 8.01 2.19
N HIS A 116 24.84 9.11 2.48
CA HIS A 116 23.85 9.67 1.57
C HIS A 116 24.46 10.04 0.22
N ARG A 117 23.73 9.72 -0.85
CA ARG A 117 24.09 10.03 -2.23
C ARG A 117 22.97 10.88 -2.85
N PRO A 118 23.07 12.23 -2.82
CA PRO A 118 22.02 13.12 -3.31
C PRO A 118 21.58 12.86 -4.76
N GLU A 119 22.50 12.38 -5.59
CA GLU A 119 22.28 11.94 -6.97
C GLU A 119 21.36 10.71 -7.09
N MET A 120 21.00 10.07 -5.99
CA MET A 120 19.97 9.02 -5.94
C MET A 120 18.56 9.58 -5.90
N TYR A 121 18.34 10.90 -5.76
CA TYR A 121 17.03 11.57 -5.89
C TYR A 121 15.89 10.99 -5.04
N PHE A 122 16.19 10.41 -3.87
CA PHE A 122 15.14 9.97 -2.95
C PHE A 122 14.30 11.17 -2.49
N THR A 123 12.99 11.11 -2.72
CA THR A 123 12.01 12.13 -2.28
C THR A 123 11.27 11.74 -1.01
N THR A 124 11.60 10.57 -0.46
CA THR A 124 11.00 10.00 0.75
C THR A 124 12.07 9.30 1.57
N GLN A 125 11.85 9.22 2.88
CA GLN A 125 12.79 8.72 3.86
C GLN A 125 12.02 8.20 5.09
N LEU A 126 12.53 7.17 5.76
CA LEU A 126 12.08 6.85 7.11
C LEU A 126 12.78 7.78 8.10
N ASP A 127 12.02 8.56 8.87
CA ASP A 127 12.55 9.65 9.71
C ASP A 127 13.15 9.15 11.05
N PHE A 128 14.13 8.25 10.94
CA PHE A 128 14.91 7.76 12.06
C PHE A 128 16.28 7.26 11.63
N ASP A 129 17.20 7.20 12.60
CA ASP A 129 18.56 6.70 12.38
C ASP A 129 18.56 5.17 12.48
N TYR A 130 19.35 4.53 11.61
CA TYR A 130 19.80 3.16 11.81
C TYR A 130 20.72 3.08 13.02
N ASP A 131 20.46 2.10 13.87
CA ASP A 131 21.31 1.75 15.00
C ASP A 131 21.42 0.21 15.05
N PRO A 132 22.59 -0.38 14.74
CA PRO A 132 22.74 -1.83 14.66
C PRO A 132 22.55 -2.53 16.01
N ASP A 133 22.75 -1.81 17.13
CA ASP A 133 22.65 -2.36 18.49
C ASP A 133 21.25 -2.19 19.09
N ALA A 134 20.34 -1.51 18.39
CA ALA A 134 19.00 -1.24 18.88
C ALA A 134 18.15 -2.53 19.01
N TYR A 135 17.38 -2.60 20.10
CA TYR A 135 16.48 -3.70 20.40
C TYR A 135 15.04 -3.23 20.61
N ALA A 136 14.06 -4.07 20.26
CA ALA A 136 12.64 -3.75 20.34
C ALA A 136 11.85 -4.74 21.22
N SER A 137 11.91 -4.50 22.53
CA SER A 137 11.30 -5.36 23.56
C SER A 137 9.78 -5.21 23.66
N ILE A 138 9.28 -3.97 23.58
CA ILE A 138 7.85 -3.65 23.63
C ILE A 138 7.18 -4.16 22.36
N TRP A 139 7.85 -4.03 21.22
CA TRP A 139 7.41 -4.62 19.94
C TRP A 139 7.22 -6.12 20.02
N ARG A 140 8.23 -6.86 20.50
CA ARG A 140 8.13 -8.32 20.69
C ARG A 140 6.99 -8.68 21.64
N ARG A 141 6.84 -7.96 22.75
CA ARG A 141 5.74 -8.18 23.70
C ARG A 141 4.38 -7.94 23.06
N TYR A 142 4.23 -6.87 22.28
CA TYR A 142 3.01 -6.56 21.54
C TYR A 142 2.64 -7.71 20.60
N LEU A 143 3.56 -8.13 19.72
CA LEU A 143 3.33 -9.24 18.80
C LEU A 143 2.95 -10.52 19.54
N ASN A 144 3.68 -10.90 20.58
CA ASN A 144 3.41 -12.12 21.34
C ASN A 144 2.06 -12.09 22.06
N SER A 145 1.56 -10.91 22.42
CA SER A 145 0.28 -10.74 23.10
C SER A 145 -0.92 -10.63 22.14
N SER A 146 -0.70 -10.11 20.93
CA SER A 146 -1.76 -9.87 19.94
C SER A 146 -1.88 -10.97 18.89
N LEU A 147 -0.79 -11.63 18.54
CA LEU A 147 -0.74 -12.70 17.52
C LEU A 147 -0.70 -14.06 18.22
N VAL A 148 -1.88 -14.46 18.70
CA VAL A 148 -2.09 -15.67 19.50
C VAL A 148 -3.06 -16.63 18.81
N ASP A 149 -2.97 -17.90 19.15
CA ASP A 149 -3.98 -18.91 18.81
C ASP A 149 -5.29 -18.71 19.61
N GLU A 150 -6.26 -19.58 19.36
CA GLU A 150 -7.56 -19.61 20.04
C GLU A 150 -7.47 -19.80 21.56
N ASN A 151 -6.37 -20.39 22.05
CA ASN A 151 -6.11 -20.60 23.48
C ASN A 151 -5.35 -19.43 24.11
N GLY A 152 -4.98 -18.42 23.33
CA GLY A 152 -4.24 -17.25 23.77
C GLY A 152 -2.74 -17.48 23.94
N VAL A 153 -2.19 -18.54 23.34
CA VAL A 153 -0.73 -18.81 23.25
C VAL A 153 -0.17 -18.16 21.99
N THR A 154 1.03 -17.57 22.08
CA THR A 154 1.68 -16.93 20.93
C THR A 154 1.86 -17.89 19.76
N ASP A 155 1.37 -17.51 18.59
CA ASP A 155 1.62 -18.25 17.35
C ASP A 155 2.87 -17.69 16.66
N ASN A 156 3.99 -18.39 16.82
CA ASN A 156 5.28 -18.00 16.23
C ASN A 156 5.28 -18.00 14.70
N ALA A 157 4.46 -18.83 14.04
CA ALA A 157 4.32 -18.82 12.58
C ALA A 157 3.58 -17.57 12.13
N LEU A 158 2.52 -17.17 12.83
CA LEU A 158 1.81 -15.92 12.57
C LEU A 158 2.69 -14.69 12.83
N VAL A 159 3.44 -14.68 13.93
CA VAL A 159 4.44 -13.64 14.22
C VAL A 159 5.47 -13.53 13.10
N THR A 160 5.98 -14.66 12.62
CA THR A 160 6.95 -14.71 11.51
C THR A 160 6.35 -14.13 10.24
N LEU A 161 5.15 -14.56 9.85
CA LEU A 161 4.43 -14.04 8.67
C LEU A 161 4.23 -12.52 8.76
N VAL A 162 3.83 -12.00 9.92
CA VAL A 162 3.62 -10.55 10.11
C VAL A 162 4.94 -9.78 10.01
N MET A 163 6.02 -10.28 10.62
CA MET A 163 7.34 -9.64 10.54
C MET A 163 7.89 -9.63 9.11
N GLU A 164 7.70 -10.72 8.38
CA GLU A 164 8.04 -10.84 6.95
C GLU A 164 7.22 -9.88 6.08
N ALA A 165 5.91 -9.81 6.32
CA ALA A 165 5.00 -8.87 5.66
C ALA A 165 5.42 -7.41 5.88
N LEU A 166 5.77 -7.05 7.11
CA LEU A 166 6.22 -5.71 7.47
C LEU A 166 7.60 -5.40 6.86
N GLY A 167 8.55 -6.33 6.90
CA GLY A 167 9.87 -6.18 6.28
C GLY A 167 9.77 -5.99 4.77
N TYR A 168 8.98 -6.82 4.09
CA TYR A 168 8.69 -6.67 2.67
C TYR A 168 8.02 -5.31 2.36
N SER A 169 7.17 -4.83 3.28
CA SER A 169 6.50 -3.53 3.18
C SER A 169 7.44 -2.33 3.20
N LEU A 170 8.68 -2.45 3.71
CA LEU A 170 9.69 -1.38 3.68
C LEU A 170 10.21 -1.07 2.26
N THR A 171 10.11 -2.04 1.34
CA THR A 171 10.70 -1.95 0.00
C THR A 171 9.68 -1.54 -1.06
N ALA A 172 10.15 -1.17 -2.26
CA ALA A 172 9.29 -0.90 -3.41
C ALA A 172 8.74 -2.16 -4.12
N ARG A 173 9.06 -3.35 -3.59
CA ARG A 173 8.74 -4.63 -4.25
C ARG A 173 7.26 -4.96 -4.19
N THR A 174 6.74 -5.49 -5.29
CA THR A 174 5.35 -5.92 -5.45
C THR A 174 5.22 -7.28 -6.15
N ASP A 175 6.35 -7.97 -6.41
CA ASP A 175 6.41 -9.26 -7.10
C ASP A 175 5.62 -10.38 -6.42
N LEU A 176 5.53 -10.35 -5.08
CA LEU A 176 4.71 -11.30 -4.31
C LEU A 176 3.21 -11.01 -4.33
N LYS A 177 2.79 -9.86 -4.90
CA LYS A 177 1.39 -9.44 -5.05
C LYS A 177 0.60 -9.62 -3.76
N ALA A 178 1.05 -9.00 -2.68
CA ALA A 178 0.54 -9.23 -1.33
C ALA A 178 -0.21 -8.03 -0.74
N SER A 179 -1.35 -8.32 -0.13
CA SER A 179 -2.12 -7.43 0.74
C SER A 179 -2.44 -8.14 2.05
N PHE A 180 -2.41 -7.39 3.14
CA PHE A 180 -2.49 -7.89 4.51
C PHE A 180 -3.76 -7.37 5.19
N TRP A 181 -4.67 -8.29 5.52
CA TRP A 181 -5.97 -7.97 6.13
C TRP A 181 -5.95 -8.36 7.60
N LEU A 182 -6.07 -7.39 8.50
CA LEU A 182 -6.09 -7.62 9.94
C LEU A 182 -7.54 -7.75 10.39
N VAL A 183 -7.94 -8.97 10.78
CA VAL A 183 -9.32 -9.32 11.10
C VAL A 183 -9.37 -9.88 12.51
N GLY A 184 -10.32 -9.43 13.33
CA GLY A 184 -10.42 -9.91 14.69
C GLY A 184 -11.31 -9.06 15.57
N GLU A 185 -11.39 -9.46 16.83
CA GLU A 185 -12.27 -8.82 17.82
C GLU A 185 -11.91 -7.35 18.06
N ARG A 186 -12.87 -6.61 18.64
CA ARG A 186 -12.61 -5.27 19.15
C ARG A 186 -11.54 -5.34 20.25
N ASP A 187 -10.70 -4.30 20.32
CA ASP A 187 -9.64 -4.16 21.31
C ASP A 187 -8.56 -5.26 21.29
N SER A 188 -8.38 -5.94 20.15
CA SER A 188 -7.36 -6.98 19.97
C SER A 188 -5.95 -6.46 19.64
N GLY A 189 -5.80 -5.15 19.42
CA GLY A 189 -4.53 -4.51 19.06
C GLY A 189 -4.33 -4.28 17.55
N LYS A 190 -5.28 -4.70 16.70
CA LYS A 190 -5.25 -4.45 15.23
C LYS A 190 -5.15 -2.96 14.87
N SER A 191 -5.90 -2.09 15.54
CA SER A 191 -5.84 -0.64 15.29
C SER A 191 -4.49 -0.05 15.71
N THR A 192 -3.85 -0.61 16.75
CA THR A 192 -2.49 -0.22 17.16
C THR A 192 -1.47 -0.57 16.08
N MET A 193 -1.60 -1.71 15.39
CA MET A 193 -0.73 -2.06 14.26
C MET A 193 -0.81 -1.02 13.15
N ILE A 194 -2.04 -0.64 12.75
CA ILE A 194 -2.25 0.36 11.69
C ILE A 194 -1.74 1.74 12.10
N ALA A 195 -1.99 2.15 13.35
CA ALA A 195 -1.49 3.42 13.88
C ALA A 195 0.06 3.44 13.94
N PHE A 196 0.68 2.34 14.38
CA PHE A 196 2.12 2.16 14.35
C PHE A 196 2.67 2.24 12.92
N LEU A 197 2.08 1.52 11.95
CA LEU A 197 2.50 1.55 10.55
C LEU A 197 2.48 2.97 9.96
N LYS A 198 1.42 3.73 10.27
CA LYS A 198 1.31 5.14 9.85
C LYS A 198 2.45 5.98 10.41
N LEU A 199 2.75 5.84 11.70
CA LEU A 199 3.85 6.57 12.36
C LEU A 199 5.23 6.13 11.84
N PHE A 200 5.46 4.82 11.73
CA PHE A 200 6.72 4.24 11.32
C PHE A 200 7.08 4.60 9.88
N MET A 201 6.10 4.58 8.98
CA MET A 201 6.32 4.86 7.55
C MET A 201 6.32 6.36 7.23
N GLY A 202 5.69 7.21 8.05
CA GLY A 202 5.65 8.66 7.82
C GLY A 202 5.15 9.02 6.42
N ASP A 203 5.96 9.74 5.64
CA ASP A 203 5.64 10.14 4.26
C ASP A 203 5.56 8.98 3.27
N LEU A 204 6.02 7.78 3.64
CA LEU A 204 5.86 6.55 2.86
C LEU A 204 4.50 5.87 3.08
N HIS A 205 3.67 6.38 4.00
CA HIS A 205 2.30 5.95 4.22
C HIS A 205 1.31 6.75 3.36
N GLY A 206 0.28 6.06 2.86
CA GLY A 206 -0.89 6.66 2.24
C GLY A 206 -2.18 6.07 2.80
N THR A 207 -3.27 6.84 2.70
CA THR A 207 -4.61 6.38 3.06
C THR A 207 -5.54 6.47 1.86
N ILE A 208 -6.38 5.45 1.69
CA ILE A 208 -7.48 5.45 0.72
C ILE A 208 -8.79 5.12 1.42
N ASP A 209 -9.83 5.86 1.08
CA ASP A 209 -11.19 5.50 1.44
C ASP A 209 -11.69 4.40 0.50
N LEU A 210 -12.03 3.23 1.08
CA LEU A 210 -12.46 2.08 0.31
C LEU A 210 -13.80 2.31 -0.41
N ASN A 211 -14.72 3.08 0.19
CA ASN A 211 -16.03 3.34 -0.41
C ASN A 211 -15.91 4.20 -1.68
N GLN A 212 -14.80 4.93 -1.82
CA GLN A 212 -14.48 5.72 -3.00
C GLN A 212 -13.52 5.00 -3.96
N LEU A 213 -13.14 3.77 -3.65
CA LEU A 213 -12.26 2.97 -4.49
C LEU A 213 -12.98 2.63 -5.80
N GLY A 214 -12.47 3.14 -6.91
CA GLY A 214 -13.04 2.92 -8.25
C GLY A 214 -13.99 4.03 -8.73
N THR A 215 -14.47 4.90 -7.84
CA THR A 215 -15.30 6.06 -8.21
C THR A 215 -14.51 7.36 -8.20
N ASN A 216 -13.56 7.51 -7.28
CA ASN A 216 -12.73 8.72 -7.15
C ASN A 216 -11.26 8.43 -7.52
N ARG A 217 -10.89 8.75 -8.76
CA ARG A 217 -9.53 8.55 -9.27
C ARG A 217 -8.47 9.46 -8.62
N PHE A 218 -8.88 10.58 -8.02
CA PHE A 218 -7.95 11.47 -7.30
C PHE A 218 -7.33 10.78 -6.07
N LEU A 219 -8.04 9.84 -5.45
CA LEU A 219 -7.53 9.10 -4.28
C LEU A 219 -6.34 8.21 -4.62
N LEU A 220 -6.23 7.76 -5.87
CA LEU A 220 -5.11 6.92 -6.30
C LEU A 220 -3.79 7.71 -6.31
N GLY A 221 -3.84 9.04 -6.42
CA GLY A 221 -2.67 9.91 -6.24
C GLY A 221 -2.02 9.77 -4.87
N ASN A 222 -2.78 9.36 -3.84
CA ASN A 222 -2.24 9.11 -2.50
C ASN A 222 -1.33 7.88 -2.41
N MET A 223 -1.24 7.04 -3.46
CA MET A 223 -0.35 5.88 -3.50
C MET A 223 1.01 6.17 -4.14
N VAL A 224 1.15 7.31 -4.81
CA VAL A 224 2.36 7.65 -5.56
C VAL A 224 3.53 7.76 -4.60
N GLY A 225 4.58 6.97 -4.87
CA GLY A 225 5.78 6.91 -4.03
C GLY A 225 5.60 6.26 -2.65
N LYS A 226 4.41 5.73 -2.32
CA LYS A 226 4.15 5.10 -1.02
C LYS A 226 4.64 3.66 -0.95
N ARG A 227 4.92 3.19 0.27
CA ARG A 227 5.38 1.82 0.58
C ARG A 227 4.33 1.02 1.34
N VAL A 228 3.50 1.71 2.10
CA VAL A 228 2.32 1.16 2.76
C VAL A 228 1.12 2.04 2.47
N VAL A 229 0.00 1.41 2.10
CA VAL A 229 -1.29 2.08 1.98
C VAL A 229 -2.29 1.39 2.88
N THR A 230 -3.05 2.16 3.63
CA THR A 230 -4.11 1.65 4.49
C THR A 230 -5.48 2.08 4.00
N PHE A 231 -6.46 1.20 4.12
CA PHE A 231 -7.85 1.56 3.85
C PHE A 231 -8.56 2.01 5.12
N THR A 232 -9.37 3.07 5.00
CA THR A 232 -10.35 3.44 6.01
C THR A 232 -11.65 2.65 5.79
N GLU A 233 -12.42 2.49 6.88
CA GLU A 233 -13.78 1.95 6.97
C GLU A 233 -14.35 1.25 5.72
N ALA A 234 -14.63 -0.06 5.82
CA ALA A 234 -15.66 -0.67 4.99
C ALA A 234 -17.00 -0.51 5.70
N GLU A 235 -18.00 -0.02 4.98
CA GLU A 235 -19.38 -0.24 5.39
C GLU A 235 -19.69 -1.74 5.39
N SER A 236 -20.62 -2.16 6.23
CA SER A 236 -21.18 -3.50 6.15
C SER A 236 -21.78 -3.71 4.75
N ASN A 237 -21.21 -4.65 3.97
CA ASN A 237 -21.50 -4.98 2.56
C ASN A 237 -20.69 -4.26 1.47
N THR A 238 -19.57 -3.59 1.78
CA THR A 238 -18.67 -3.09 0.72
C THR A 238 -18.22 -4.22 -0.21
N VAL A 239 -18.29 -3.98 -1.52
CA VAL A 239 -17.79 -4.89 -2.57
C VAL A 239 -16.47 -4.35 -3.11
N LEU A 240 -15.44 -5.19 -3.16
CA LEU A 240 -14.15 -4.76 -3.70
C LEU A 240 -14.18 -4.68 -5.23
N PRO A 241 -13.69 -3.58 -5.84
CA PRO A 241 -13.50 -3.48 -7.28
C PRO A 241 -12.30 -4.33 -7.71
N ASP A 242 -12.54 -5.61 -7.94
CA ASP A 242 -11.51 -6.65 -8.13
C ASP A 242 -10.42 -6.32 -9.15
N ALA A 243 -10.79 -5.76 -10.30
CA ALA A 243 -9.82 -5.43 -11.36
C ALA A 243 -8.84 -4.34 -10.89
N LEU A 244 -9.37 -3.26 -10.32
CA LEU A 244 -8.56 -2.16 -9.77
C LEU A 244 -7.74 -2.65 -8.58
N TYR A 245 -8.35 -3.39 -7.64
CA TYR A 245 -7.65 -3.92 -6.48
C TYR A 245 -6.48 -4.83 -6.87
N LYS A 246 -6.65 -5.71 -7.86
CA LYS A 246 -5.56 -6.55 -8.38
C LYS A 246 -4.42 -5.74 -9.02
N ALA A 247 -4.73 -4.64 -9.71
CA ALA A 247 -3.73 -3.74 -10.26
C ALA A 247 -2.95 -3.02 -9.14
N LEU A 248 -3.66 -2.53 -8.12
CA LEU A 248 -3.06 -1.85 -6.96
C LEU A 248 -2.11 -2.76 -6.16
N VAL A 249 -2.52 -4.02 -5.94
CA VAL A 249 -1.69 -5.02 -5.22
C VAL A 249 -0.60 -5.61 -6.11
N GLY A 250 -0.85 -5.72 -7.42
CA GLY A 250 0.04 -6.36 -8.37
C GLY A 250 1.27 -5.54 -8.73
N GLY A 251 1.14 -4.21 -8.76
CA GLY A 251 2.24 -3.26 -9.03
C GLY A 251 2.86 -3.34 -10.44
N SER A 252 2.48 -4.31 -11.27
CA SER A 252 2.93 -4.45 -12.66
C SER A 252 2.20 -3.50 -13.62
N ASP A 253 0.95 -3.21 -13.31
CA ASP A 253 0.05 -2.45 -14.19
C ASP A 253 0.22 -0.95 -13.93
N GLU A 254 0.18 -0.16 -15.00
CA GLU A 254 0.15 1.30 -14.90
C GLU A 254 -1.24 1.77 -14.47
N ILE A 255 -1.26 2.68 -13.50
CA ILE A 255 -2.47 3.23 -12.92
C ILE A 255 -2.52 4.72 -13.20
N TYR A 256 -3.67 5.15 -13.72
CA TYR A 256 -4.00 6.55 -13.94
C TYR A 256 -4.60 7.15 -12.67
N ALA A 257 -4.03 8.25 -12.21
CA ALA A 257 -4.56 9.05 -11.11
C ALA A 257 -4.75 10.50 -11.55
N ASP A 258 -5.93 11.05 -11.25
CA ASP A 258 -6.20 12.47 -11.49
C ASP A 258 -5.52 13.31 -10.41
N VAL A 259 -4.93 14.44 -10.81
CA VAL A 259 -4.29 15.40 -9.89
C VAL A 259 -5.01 16.73 -10.00
N LYS A 260 -5.38 17.31 -8.84
CA LYS A 260 -6.14 18.57 -8.83
C LYS A 260 -5.33 19.69 -9.49
N ASN A 261 -5.92 20.35 -10.49
CA ASN A 261 -5.34 21.47 -11.24
C ASN A 261 -4.03 21.15 -11.98
N ARG A 262 -3.79 19.88 -12.34
CA ARG A 262 -2.63 19.44 -13.14
C ARG A 262 -3.04 18.31 -14.07
N ASP A 263 -2.19 17.97 -15.03
CA ASP A 263 -2.40 16.80 -15.86
C ASP A 263 -2.40 15.52 -15.01
N PRO A 264 -3.22 14.52 -15.38
CA PRO A 264 -3.21 13.21 -14.72
C PRO A 264 -1.83 12.58 -14.77
N ILE A 265 -1.52 11.80 -13.74
CA ILE A 265 -0.26 11.07 -13.64
C ILE A 265 -0.49 9.58 -13.88
N VAL A 266 0.51 8.95 -14.48
CA VAL A 266 0.58 7.50 -14.65
C VAL A 266 1.69 6.99 -13.76
N PHE A 267 1.40 6.00 -12.93
CA PHE A 267 2.40 5.40 -12.04
C PHE A 267 2.18 3.90 -11.85
N ARG A 268 3.23 3.22 -11.41
CA ARG A 268 3.15 1.81 -10.97
C ARG A 268 3.13 1.77 -9.44
N PRO A 269 2.16 1.08 -8.82
CA PRO A 269 2.13 0.93 -7.36
C PRO A 269 3.39 0.23 -6.83
N THR A 270 3.93 0.78 -5.75
CA THR A 270 5.04 0.17 -4.98
C THR A 270 4.64 -0.13 -3.53
N ALA A 271 3.40 0.19 -3.18
CA ALA A 271 2.86 0.08 -1.84
C ALA A 271 2.27 -1.31 -1.58
N LYS A 272 2.39 -1.75 -0.34
CA LYS A 272 1.69 -2.92 0.20
C LYS A 272 0.44 -2.43 0.92
N ILE A 273 -0.70 -3.09 0.69
CA ILE A 273 -1.97 -2.69 1.30
C ILE A 273 -2.14 -3.39 2.63
N TRP A 274 -2.30 -2.61 3.71
CA TRP A 274 -2.58 -3.07 5.07
C TRP A 274 -3.94 -2.57 5.52
N TRP A 275 -4.83 -3.47 5.93
CA TRP A 275 -6.19 -3.06 6.24
C TRP A 275 -6.75 -3.77 7.46
N ALA A 276 -7.05 -3.01 8.50
CA ALA A 276 -7.75 -3.51 9.67
C ALA A 276 -9.26 -3.32 9.53
N MET A 277 -10.01 -4.41 9.67
CA MET A 277 -11.47 -4.39 9.49
C MET A 277 -12.17 -5.26 10.53
N ASN A 278 -13.44 -4.95 10.80
CA ASN A 278 -14.30 -5.77 11.65
C ASN A 278 -15.13 -6.75 10.82
N GLY A 279 -15.52 -6.36 9.61
CA GLY A 279 -16.17 -7.21 8.62
C GLY A 279 -15.38 -7.15 7.31
N MET A 280 -15.19 -8.31 6.68
CA MET A 280 -14.48 -8.40 5.40
C MET A 280 -15.43 -8.04 4.25
N PRO A 281 -14.95 -7.31 3.23
CA PRO A 281 -15.78 -6.99 2.07
C PRO A 281 -16.04 -8.24 1.25
N ARG A 282 -17.04 -8.15 0.37
CA ARG A 282 -17.30 -9.20 -0.61
C ARG A 282 -16.35 -9.06 -1.80
N ILE A 283 -15.84 -10.19 -2.27
CA ILE A 283 -15.05 -10.29 -3.50
C ILE A 283 -15.91 -10.95 -4.57
N THR A 284 -15.98 -10.34 -5.75
CA THR A 284 -16.75 -10.89 -6.88
C THR A 284 -15.88 -11.75 -7.80
N ASP A 285 -14.55 -11.65 -7.70
CA ASP A 285 -13.61 -12.44 -8.46
C ASP A 285 -13.68 -13.92 -8.09
N ARG A 286 -14.23 -14.70 -9.01
CA ARG A 286 -14.45 -16.14 -8.85
C ARG A 286 -13.25 -17.00 -9.25
N SER A 287 -12.20 -16.41 -9.83
CA SER A 287 -10.99 -17.15 -10.24
C SER A 287 -10.01 -17.41 -9.08
N GLY A 288 -10.29 -16.83 -7.91
CA GLY A 288 -9.40 -16.78 -6.77
C GLY A 288 -8.15 -15.93 -7.01
N ALA A 289 -8.06 -15.18 -8.11
CA ALA A 289 -6.91 -14.32 -8.37
C ALA A 289 -6.81 -13.22 -7.31
N THR A 290 -7.92 -12.59 -6.92
CA THR A 290 -7.94 -11.60 -5.84
C THR A 290 -7.58 -12.26 -4.50
N THR A 291 -8.23 -13.38 -4.13
CA THR A 291 -8.02 -14.02 -2.83
C THR A 291 -6.62 -14.61 -2.63
N ARG A 292 -5.94 -15.05 -3.70
CA ARG A 292 -4.52 -15.48 -3.64
C ARG A 292 -3.54 -14.34 -3.30
N ARG A 293 -3.96 -13.08 -3.44
CA ARG A 293 -3.16 -11.89 -3.08
C ARG A 293 -3.39 -11.42 -1.65
N ILE A 294 -4.32 -12.04 -0.91
CA ILE A 294 -4.77 -11.60 0.41
C ILE A 294 -4.27 -12.56 1.48
N TYR A 295 -3.51 -12.01 2.42
CA TYR A 295 -3.08 -12.66 3.65
C TYR A 295 -3.97 -12.17 4.79
N ILE A 296 -4.87 -13.03 5.25
CA ILE A 296 -5.77 -12.71 6.37
C ILE A 296 -5.05 -13.04 7.68
N ILE A 297 -4.73 -12.01 8.45
CA ILE A 297 -4.00 -12.09 9.72
C ILE A 297 -5.03 -12.00 10.85
N PRO A 298 -5.32 -13.12 11.54
CA PRO A 298 -6.26 -13.11 12.65
C PRO A 298 -5.70 -12.44 13.91
N PHE A 299 -6.51 -11.60 14.52
CA PHE A 299 -6.34 -11.03 15.85
C PHE A 299 -7.42 -11.64 16.77
N ASN A 300 -7.20 -12.89 17.20
CA ASN A 300 -8.25 -13.72 17.81
C ASN A 300 -8.66 -13.33 19.24
N ARG A 301 -7.93 -12.42 19.90
CA ARG A 301 -8.11 -12.15 21.33
C ARG A 301 -8.26 -10.67 21.60
N SER A 302 -9.36 -10.30 22.27
CA SER A 302 -9.49 -8.98 22.87
C SER A 302 -8.53 -8.80 24.06
N ILE A 303 -7.86 -7.65 24.14
CA ILE A 303 -6.94 -7.32 25.23
C ILE A 303 -7.75 -6.70 26.38
N PRO A 304 -7.72 -7.27 27.61
CA PRO A 304 -8.41 -6.71 28.77
C PRO A 304 -7.94 -5.30 29.08
N GLU A 305 -8.84 -4.43 29.55
CA GLU A 305 -8.54 -3.02 29.85
C GLU A 305 -7.34 -2.84 30.77
N SER A 306 -7.23 -3.66 31.83
CA SER A 306 -6.12 -3.66 32.77
C SER A 306 -4.75 -3.99 32.16
N LYS A 307 -4.72 -4.60 30.96
CA LYS A 307 -3.50 -4.93 30.22
C LYS A 307 -3.24 -3.97 29.06
N ARG A 308 -4.15 -3.03 28.78
CA ARG A 308 -3.99 -2.07 27.68
C ARG A 308 -2.93 -1.03 28.05
N ILE A 309 -2.04 -0.76 27.11
CA ILE A 309 -1.00 0.25 27.27
C ILE A 309 -1.44 1.50 26.52
N PRO A 310 -1.63 2.65 27.20
CA PRO A 310 -1.96 3.91 26.52
C PRO A 310 -0.85 4.33 25.56
N ASN A 311 -1.24 4.88 24.41
CA ASN A 311 -0.36 5.37 23.35
C ASN A 311 0.71 4.34 22.94
N LEU A 312 0.32 3.06 22.85
CA LEU A 312 1.25 1.97 22.58
C LEU A 312 1.98 2.19 21.25
N GLU A 313 1.32 2.70 20.22
CA GLU A 313 1.92 3.02 18.92
C GLU A 313 3.10 4.01 19.02
N GLN A 314 3.03 4.98 19.93
CA GLN A 314 4.14 5.91 20.18
C GLN A 314 5.30 5.21 20.90
N LYS A 315 5.00 4.32 21.85
CA LYS A 315 6.03 3.52 22.54
C LYS A 315 6.71 2.53 21.58
N LEU A 316 5.96 1.96 20.65
CA LEU A 316 6.51 1.13 19.58
C LEU A 316 7.40 1.96 18.65
N TYR A 317 6.97 3.18 18.28
CA TYR A 317 7.80 4.09 17.48
C TYR A 317 9.10 4.50 18.21
N GLN A 318 9.13 4.55 19.54
CA GLN A 318 10.37 4.78 20.28
C GLN A 318 11.41 3.67 20.05
N GLU A 319 10.97 2.43 19.81
CA GLU A 319 11.83 1.27 19.47
C GLU A 319 12.09 1.12 17.96
N ARG A 320 11.73 2.11 17.12
CA ARG A 320 11.75 2.00 15.65
C ARG A 320 13.05 1.50 15.03
N ALA A 321 14.22 1.86 15.57
CA ALA A 321 15.51 1.36 15.07
C ALA A 321 15.65 -0.16 15.29
N GLY A 322 15.32 -0.65 16.49
CA GLY A 322 15.33 -2.09 16.78
C GLY A 322 14.25 -2.86 16.03
N ILE A 323 13.09 -2.23 15.78
CA ILE A 323 12.04 -2.81 14.93
C ILE A 323 12.57 -2.93 13.49
N PHE A 324 13.18 -1.88 12.95
CA PHE A 324 13.78 -1.90 11.62
C PHE A 324 14.78 -3.04 11.47
N ASN A 325 15.70 -3.23 12.42
CA ASN A 325 16.68 -4.33 12.40
C ASN A 325 15.98 -5.69 12.25
N ALA A 326 14.98 -5.95 13.09
CA ALA A 326 14.23 -7.20 13.02
C ALA A 326 13.46 -7.34 11.68
N LEU A 327 12.84 -6.27 11.19
CA LEU A 327 12.10 -6.30 9.93
C LEU A 327 12.99 -6.59 8.72
N ILE A 328 14.22 -6.08 8.68
CA ILE A 328 15.16 -6.34 7.59
C ILE A 328 15.64 -7.80 7.58
N GLU A 329 15.89 -8.38 8.75
CA GLU A 329 16.20 -9.82 8.85
C GLU A 329 15.07 -10.68 8.28
N HIS A 330 13.82 -10.34 8.60
CA HIS A 330 12.64 -11.04 8.09
C HIS A 330 12.37 -10.77 6.60
N TYR A 331 12.66 -9.57 6.10
CA TYR A 331 12.64 -9.29 4.66
C TYR A 331 13.57 -10.25 3.89
N TRP A 332 14.77 -10.48 4.38
CA TRP A 332 15.71 -11.40 3.74
C TRP A 332 15.26 -12.85 3.74
N ARG A 333 14.54 -13.29 4.78
CA ARG A 333 13.90 -14.61 4.80
C ARG A 333 12.91 -14.76 3.64
N VAL A 334 12.09 -13.75 3.40
CA VAL A 334 11.13 -13.73 2.28
C VAL A 334 11.85 -13.83 0.93
N ILE A 335 12.90 -13.03 0.74
CA ILE A 335 13.65 -13.01 -0.52
C ILE A 335 14.34 -14.36 -0.78
N ARG A 336 14.97 -14.96 0.24
CA ARG A 336 15.65 -16.25 0.10
C ARG A 336 14.66 -17.42 -0.03
N GLY A 337 13.52 -17.33 0.63
CA GLY A 337 12.45 -18.33 0.58
C GLY A 337 11.58 -18.26 -0.67
N GLY A 338 11.64 -17.16 -1.43
CA GLY A 338 10.79 -16.93 -2.61
C GLY A 338 9.33 -16.62 -2.28
N GLY A 339 9.02 -16.24 -1.04
CA GLY A 339 7.66 -16.00 -0.58
C GLY A 339 7.58 -15.86 0.94
N PHE A 340 6.37 -15.60 1.44
CA PHE A 340 6.09 -15.56 2.87
C PHE A 340 6.03 -16.98 3.46
N SER A 341 6.47 -17.11 4.69
CA SER A 341 6.39 -18.36 5.45
C SER A 341 4.94 -18.79 5.64
N PRO A 342 4.64 -20.10 5.56
CA PRO A 342 3.30 -20.61 5.76
C PRO A 342 2.82 -20.39 7.21
N CYS A 343 1.52 -20.14 7.37
CA CYS A 343 0.90 -19.94 8.68
C CYS A 343 -0.51 -20.55 8.67
N ALA A 344 -0.71 -21.60 9.45
CA ALA A 344 -1.97 -22.34 9.49
C ALA A 344 -3.17 -21.44 9.85
N GLN A 345 -3.00 -20.51 10.80
CA GLN A 345 -4.07 -19.59 11.18
C GLN A 345 -4.47 -18.67 10.02
N ALA A 346 -3.51 -18.09 9.31
CA ALA A 346 -3.80 -17.22 8.17
C ALA A 346 -4.41 -17.99 6.99
N GLU A 347 -3.92 -19.20 6.72
CA GLU A 347 -4.45 -20.08 5.69
C GLU A 347 -5.88 -20.55 5.98
N ASN A 348 -6.16 -20.94 7.22
CA ASN A 348 -7.50 -21.32 7.66
C ASN A 348 -8.47 -20.14 7.51
N ARG A 349 -8.08 -18.94 7.97
CA ARG A 349 -8.92 -17.74 7.79
C ARG A 349 -9.18 -17.40 6.33
N ARG A 350 -8.18 -17.55 5.46
CA ARG A 350 -8.36 -17.38 4.01
C ARG A 350 -9.32 -18.42 3.43
N ARG A 351 -9.23 -19.67 3.88
CA ARG A 351 -10.15 -20.75 3.46
C ARG A 351 -11.58 -20.44 3.90
N ASP A 352 -11.77 -20.08 5.16
CA ASP A 352 -13.09 -19.73 5.71
C ASP A 352 -13.68 -18.54 4.95
N TYR A 353 -12.89 -17.50 4.69
CA TYR A 353 -13.32 -16.35 3.89
C TYR A 353 -13.74 -16.74 2.46
N ILE A 354 -13.02 -17.66 1.81
CA ILE A 354 -13.40 -18.17 0.49
C ILE A 354 -14.74 -18.92 0.56
N MET A 355 -14.94 -19.73 1.60
CA MET A 355 -16.19 -20.46 1.82
C MET A 355 -17.36 -19.51 2.10
N ASP A 356 -17.15 -18.48 2.93
CA ASP A 356 -18.16 -17.46 3.23
C ASP A 356 -18.53 -16.61 2.01
N ASN A 357 -17.63 -16.49 1.04
CA ASN A 357 -17.86 -15.81 -0.23
C ASN A 357 -18.24 -16.77 -1.38
N ASP A 358 -18.48 -18.06 -1.09
CA ASP A 358 -18.86 -19.06 -2.08
C ASP A 358 -20.31 -18.85 -2.53
N THR A 359 -20.47 -17.96 -3.51
CA THR A 359 -21.77 -17.56 -4.08
C THR A 359 -22.60 -18.76 -4.54
N GLU A 360 -21.95 -19.79 -5.07
CA GLU A 360 -22.62 -21.00 -5.55
C GLU A 360 -23.11 -21.90 -4.41
N ALA A 361 -22.32 -22.02 -3.34
CA ALA A 361 -22.76 -22.70 -2.12
C ALA A 361 -23.90 -21.94 -1.45
N THR A 362 -23.81 -20.61 -1.35
CA THR A 362 -24.88 -19.76 -0.81
C THR A 362 -26.17 -19.91 -1.61
N TYR A 363 -26.09 -19.89 -2.94
CA TYR A 363 -27.24 -20.13 -3.80
C TYR A 363 -27.92 -21.48 -3.48
N LEU A 364 -27.15 -22.58 -3.42
CA LEU A 364 -27.73 -23.90 -3.12
C LEU A 364 -28.30 -23.94 -1.70
N ALA A 365 -27.63 -23.34 -0.72
CA ALA A 365 -28.10 -23.30 0.66
C ALA A 365 -29.41 -22.51 0.82
N GLU A 366 -29.60 -21.44 0.04
CA GLU A 366 -30.81 -20.61 0.07
C GLU A 366 -31.94 -21.17 -0.78
N ARG A 367 -31.62 -21.67 -1.99
CA ARG A 367 -32.61 -22.00 -3.03
C ARG A 367 -32.87 -23.48 -3.17
N ALA A 368 -32.02 -24.36 -2.64
CA ALA A 368 -32.16 -25.80 -2.81
C ALA A 368 -32.44 -26.55 -1.50
N GLU A 369 -33.15 -27.67 -1.64
CA GLU A 369 -33.19 -28.75 -0.65
C GLU A 369 -32.36 -29.89 -1.19
N LEU A 370 -31.42 -30.38 -0.38
CA LEU A 370 -30.51 -31.45 -0.76
C LEU A 370 -31.04 -32.79 -0.28
N HIS A 371 -31.14 -33.76 -1.19
CA HIS A 371 -31.47 -35.15 -0.88
C HIS A 371 -31.04 -36.04 -2.04
N GLU A 372 -30.51 -37.22 -1.77
CA GLU A 372 -29.96 -38.13 -2.79
C GLU A 372 -30.98 -38.53 -3.86
N SER A 373 -32.26 -38.64 -3.48
CA SER A 373 -33.35 -38.99 -4.41
C SER A 373 -33.89 -37.81 -5.23
N TYR A 374 -33.45 -36.58 -4.96
CA TYR A 374 -33.95 -35.41 -5.68
C TYR A 374 -33.19 -35.18 -6.99
N GLN A 375 -33.94 -34.72 -7.99
CA GLN A 375 -33.41 -34.38 -9.29
C GLN A 375 -34.03 -33.09 -9.81
N ILE A 376 -33.26 -32.36 -10.61
CA ILE A 376 -33.73 -31.17 -11.30
C ILE A 376 -33.14 -31.06 -12.70
N GLN A 377 -33.94 -30.56 -13.64
CA GLN A 377 -33.46 -30.25 -14.99
C GLN A 377 -32.38 -29.16 -14.95
N SER A 378 -31.28 -29.39 -15.69
CA SER A 378 -30.14 -28.47 -15.72
C SER A 378 -30.50 -27.09 -16.23
N THR A 379 -31.48 -26.98 -17.14
CA THR A 379 -31.99 -25.70 -17.65
C THR A 379 -32.77 -24.95 -16.58
N LEU A 380 -33.60 -25.65 -15.79
CA LEU A 380 -34.39 -25.05 -14.72
C LEU A 380 -33.50 -24.54 -13.59
N LEU A 381 -32.55 -25.37 -13.13
CA LEU A 381 -31.59 -24.99 -12.09
C LEU A 381 -30.73 -23.80 -12.52
N TYR A 382 -30.27 -23.79 -13.78
CA TYR A 382 -29.48 -22.67 -14.30
C TYR A 382 -30.28 -21.39 -14.46
N THR A 383 -31.54 -21.48 -14.88
CA THR A 383 -32.42 -20.31 -14.98
C THR A 383 -32.65 -19.69 -13.62
N ASP A 384 -32.97 -20.51 -12.61
CA ASP A 384 -33.16 -20.05 -11.23
C ASP A 384 -31.89 -19.42 -10.66
N TYR A 385 -30.73 -20.06 -10.85
CA TYR A 385 -29.43 -19.52 -10.47
C TYR A 385 -29.13 -18.16 -11.12
N ARG A 386 -29.46 -18.00 -12.41
CA ARG A 386 -29.25 -16.74 -13.14
C ARG A 386 -30.11 -15.63 -12.55
N THR A 387 -31.39 -15.92 -12.32
CA THR A 387 -32.33 -14.98 -11.72
C THR A 387 -31.93 -14.61 -10.29
N TRP A 388 -31.52 -15.59 -9.47
CA TRP A 388 -31.01 -15.31 -8.13
C TRP A 388 -29.74 -14.46 -8.17
N CYS A 389 -28.81 -14.75 -9.09
CA CYS A 389 -27.62 -13.91 -9.27
C CYS A 389 -28.00 -12.46 -9.60
N GLU A 390 -28.87 -12.25 -10.59
CA GLU A 390 -29.32 -10.91 -10.99
C GLU A 390 -30.02 -10.16 -9.84
N ALA A 391 -30.88 -10.84 -9.08
CA ALA A 391 -31.59 -10.25 -7.94
C ALA A 391 -30.66 -9.82 -6.79
N TYR A 392 -29.57 -10.55 -6.58
CA TYR A 392 -28.59 -10.28 -5.51
C TYR A 392 -27.36 -9.48 -6.02
N GLY A 393 -27.38 -9.01 -7.26
CA GLY A 393 -26.30 -8.20 -7.86
C GLY A 393 -25.06 -9.01 -8.26
N PHE A 394 -25.15 -10.34 -8.32
CA PHE A 394 -24.08 -11.21 -8.80
C PHE A 394 -24.12 -11.37 -10.33
N LYS A 395 -22.95 -11.47 -10.96
CA LYS A 395 -22.85 -11.86 -12.38
C LYS A 395 -22.89 -13.39 -12.51
N PRO A 396 -23.86 -14.00 -13.21
CA PRO A 396 -23.95 -15.45 -13.31
C PRO A 396 -22.78 -16.06 -14.11
N LYS A 397 -22.23 -17.17 -13.61
CA LYS A 397 -21.29 -18.04 -14.37
C LYS A 397 -22.01 -18.63 -15.58
N ASN A 398 -21.29 -18.91 -16.66
CA ASN A 398 -21.88 -19.64 -17.79
C ASN A 398 -22.12 -21.13 -17.44
N LEU A 399 -22.92 -21.82 -18.26
CA LEU A 399 -23.32 -23.23 -18.04
C LEU A 399 -22.15 -24.20 -17.80
N ASN A 400 -20.99 -23.99 -18.44
CA ASN A 400 -19.84 -24.87 -18.27
C ASN A 400 -19.13 -24.61 -16.93
N GLN A 401 -18.94 -23.33 -16.58
CA GLN A 401 -18.29 -22.93 -15.34
C GLN A 401 -19.13 -23.32 -14.11
N ILE A 402 -20.44 -23.05 -14.14
CA ILE A 402 -21.33 -23.39 -13.02
C ILE A 402 -21.46 -24.90 -12.81
N ALA A 403 -21.40 -25.68 -13.89
CA ALA A 403 -21.40 -27.14 -13.79
C ALA A 403 -20.16 -27.68 -13.05
N VAL A 404 -19.00 -27.03 -13.16
CA VAL A 404 -17.81 -27.42 -12.38
C VAL A 404 -18.04 -27.15 -10.89
N GLU A 405 -18.62 -26.00 -10.54
CA GLU A 405 -18.92 -25.65 -9.14
C GLU A 405 -19.97 -26.56 -8.52
N TRP A 406 -21.06 -26.84 -9.22
CA TRP A 406 -22.08 -27.75 -8.73
C TRP A 406 -21.55 -29.16 -8.49
N ARG A 407 -20.63 -29.65 -9.32
CA ARG A 407 -19.91 -30.90 -9.05
C ARG A 407 -19.01 -30.80 -7.83
N ARG A 408 -18.28 -29.68 -7.66
CA ARG A 408 -17.47 -29.42 -6.45
C ARG A 408 -18.35 -29.45 -5.19
N LEU A 409 -19.58 -28.98 -5.28
CA LEU A 409 -20.57 -28.97 -4.20
C LEU A 409 -21.34 -30.30 -4.06
N GLY A 410 -20.89 -31.38 -4.71
CA GLY A 410 -21.42 -32.73 -4.54
C GLY A 410 -22.56 -33.13 -5.48
N LEU A 411 -22.97 -32.26 -6.41
CA LEU A 411 -24.03 -32.56 -7.36
C LEU A 411 -23.51 -33.40 -8.53
N GLN A 412 -24.30 -34.36 -8.96
CA GLN A 412 -23.95 -35.23 -10.10
C GLN A 412 -24.82 -34.93 -11.31
N ARG A 413 -24.21 -34.83 -12.49
CA ARG A 413 -24.92 -34.53 -13.74
C ARG A 413 -24.99 -35.77 -14.63
N HIS A 414 -26.20 -36.13 -15.07
CA HIS A 414 -26.41 -37.21 -16.03
C HIS A 414 -27.52 -36.86 -17.04
N LYS A 415 -27.75 -37.71 -18.03
CA LYS A 415 -28.87 -37.58 -18.98
C LYS A 415 -30.00 -38.51 -18.56
N SER A 416 -31.22 -37.99 -18.49
CA SER A 416 -32.46 -38.75 -18.29
C SER A 416 -33.46 -38.33 -19.36
N ASP A 417 -34.04 -39.29 -20.09
CA ASP A 417 -35.05 -39.06 -21.13
C ASP A 417 -34.67 -37.97 -22.17
N GLY A 418 -33.39 -37.94 -22.56
CA GLY A 418 -32.86 -36.96 -23.52
C GLY A 418 -32.56 -35.58 -22.94
N VAL A 419 -32.88 -35.32 -21.67
CA VAL A 419 -32.65 -34.04 -20.97
C VAL A 419 -31.51 -34.17 -19.96
N SER A 420 -30.72 -33.11 -19.80
CA SER A 420 -29.67 -33.08 -18.79
C SER A 420 -30.24 -32.74 -17.42
N VAL A 421 -29.95 -33.56 -16.41
CA VAL A 421 -30.43 -33.39 -15.04
C VAL A 421 -29.28 -33.40 -14.02
N TRP A 422 -29.51 -32.77 -12.88
CA TRP A 422 -28.64 -32.80 -11.70
C TRP A 422 -29.31 -33.60 -10.58
N ASN A 423 -28.56 -34.50 -9.96
CA ASN A 423 -28.96 -35.29 -8.81
C ASN A 423 -28.48 -34.66 -7.51
N GLY A 424 -29.22 -34.93 -6.44
CA GLY A 424 -28.88 -34.51 -5.09
C GLY A 424 -29.62 -33.25 -4.64
N LEU A 425 -30.50 -32.68 -5.48
CA LEU A 425 -31.28 -31.49 -5.09
C LEU A 425 -32.62 -31.30 -5.82
N ARG A 426 -33.47 -30.48 -5.21
CA ARG A 426 -34.59 -29.79 -5.85
C ARG A 426 -34.61 -28.33 -5.39
N LEU A 427 -35.30 -27.44 -6.12
CA LEU A 427 -35.51 -26.07 -5.67
C LEU A 427 -36.56 -26.02 -4.57
N ARG A 428 -36.35 -25.15 -3.58
CA ARG A 428 -37.34 -24.79 -2.55
C ARG A 428 -38.54 -24.13 -3.23
N LYS A 429 -39.73 -24.42 -2.72
CA LYS A 429 -40.98 -23.83 -3.20
C LYS A 429 -41.11 -22.38 -2.78
#